data_AF-A0A7S1PSM7-F1
#
_entry.id   AF-A0A7S1PSM7-F1
#
_cell.length_a   1.000
_cell.length_b   1.000
_cell.length_c   1.000
_cell.angle_alpha   90.00
_cell.angle_beta   90.00
_cell.angle_gamma   90.00
#
_symmetry.space_group_name_H-M   'P 1'
#
loop_
_entity.id
_entity.type
_entity.pdbx_description
1 polymer ?
#
loop_
_entity_poly.entity_id
_entity_poly.type
_entity_poly.pdbx_seq_one_letter_code
_entity_poly.pdbx_strand_id
1 'polypeptide(L)'
;GVKAALVMEERIEQGEQRTLWDVVNDIGFGWFQVLAITIGGAVFLVQGILIQVFSMLTLPVSSSLGLDQGQSSSLTSFIFIGVTFGGLISGYLADNFGRRLPLLISIGALAALAALCALAQNFGQLVVQRLLFGFFYG
;
A
#
# COMPACT_ATOMS: atom_id res chain seq x y z
N GLY A 1 19.33 -12.59 -27.74
CA GLY A 1 20.37 -11.86 -28.50
C GLY A 1 20.41 -12.30 -29.94
N VAL A 2 21.06 -13.43 -30.26
CA VAL A 2 21.32 -13.82 -31.67
C VAL A 2 20.23 -14.73 -32.28
N LYS A 3 19.68 -15.68 -31.52
CA LYS A 3 18.58 -16.55 -32.01
C LYS A 3 17.29 -15.79 -32.33
N ALA A 4 16.98 -14.76 -31.56
CA ALA A 4 15.82 -13.91 -31.81
C ALA A 4 15.98 -13.13 -33.12
N ALA A 5 17.18 -12.59 -33.39
CA ALA A 5 17.45 -11.83 -34.61
C ALA A 5 17.30 -12.68 -35.89
N LEU A 6 17.72 -13.95 -35.87
CA LEU A 6 17.59 -14.86 -37.02
C LEU A 6 16.13 -15.24 -37.32
N VAL A 7 15.34 -15.54 -36.28
CA VAL A 7 13.90 -15.80 -36.43
C VAL A 7 13.15 -14.56 -36.91
N MET A 8 13.62 -13.38 -36.51
CA MET A 8 13.06 -12.09 -36.92
C MET A 8 13.33 -11.79 -38.40
N GLU A 9 14.49 -12.18 -38.93
CA GLU A 9 14.87 -12.04 -40.35
C GLU A 9 14.05 -12.98 -41.24
N GLU A 10 13.92 -14.24 -40.84
CA GLU A 10 13.14 -15.27 -41.56
C GLU A 10 11.64 -14.93 -41.66
N ARG A 11 11.09 -14.27 -40.63
CA ARG A 11 9.69 -13.79 -40.57
C ARG A 11 9.44 -12.53 -41.42
N ILE A 12 10.45 -11.68 -41.62
CA ILE A 12 10.36 -10.48 -42.48
C ILE A 12 10.36 -10.89 -43.97
N GLU A 13 11.15 -11.90 -44.34
CA GLU A 13 11.15 -12.45 -45.71
C GLU A 13 9.81 -13.09 -46.10
N GLN A 14 9.01 -13.57 -45.13
CA GLN A 14 7.69 -14.19 -45.36
C GLN A 14 6.52 -13.19 -45.45
N GLY A 15 6.76 -11.88 -45.31
CA GLY A 15 5.70 -10.86 -45.42
C GLY A 15 4.65 -10.89 -44.30
N GLU A 16 4.93 -11.57 -43.18
CA GLU A 16 4.03 -11.70 -42.05
C GLU A 16 3.98 -10.37 -41.26
N GLN A 17 2.83 -9.70 -41.26
CA GLN A 17 2.67 -8.47 -40.47
C GLN A 17 2.76 -8.81 -38.98
N ARG A 18 3.79 -8.29 -38.31
CA ARG A 18 3.92 -8.44 -36.86
C ARG A 18 2.75 -7.80 -36.17
N THR A 19 2.05 -8.61 -35.38
CA THR A 19 0.98 -8.08 -34.53
C THR A 19 1.62 -7.35 -33.35
N LEU A 20 0.89 -6.38 -32.76
CA LEU A 20 1.36 -5.63 -31.58
C LEU A 20 1.76 -6.58 -30.43
N TRP A 21 1.12 -7.75 -30.36
CA TRP A 21 1.35 -8.78 -29.35
C TRP A 21 2.68 -9.52 -29.52
N ASP A 22 3.14 -9.72 -30.76
CA ASP A 22 4.46 -10.31 -31.04
C ASP A 22 5.58 -9.37 -30.58
N VAL A 23 5.40 -8.06 -30.85
CA VAL A 23 6.34 -7.03 -30.41
C VAL A 23 6.39 -6.97 -28.89
N VAL A 24 5.23 -6.97 -28.20
CA VAL A 24 5.16 -6.97 -26.73
C VAL A 24 5.84 -8.20 -26.12
N ASN A 25 5.65 -9.39 -26.69
CA ASN A 25 6.31 -10.61 -26.21
C ASN A 25 7.83 -10.58 -26.43
N ASP A 26 8.31 -9.97 -27.51
CA ASP A 26 9.75 -9.84 -27.79
C ASP A 26 10.46 -8.88 -26.82
N ILE A 27 9.78 -7.85 -26.30
CA ILE A 27 10.36 -6.91 -25.31
C ILE A 27 10.53 -7.58 -23.93
N GLY A 28 9.74 -8.62 -23.65
CA GLY A 28 9.83 -9.42 -22.43
C GLY A 28 9.64 -8.61 -21.13
N PHE A 29 10.07 -9.20 -20.01
CA PHE A 29 9.97 -8.57 -18.69
C PHE A 29 11.11 -7.56 -18.49
N GLY A 30 10.76 -6.29 -18.35
CA GLY A 30 11.75 -5.20 -18.20
C GLY A 30 12.26 -5.05 -16.77
N TRP A 31 13.50 -4.57 -16.60
CA TRP A 31 14.06 -4.27 -15.27
C TRP A 31 13.21 -3.28 -14.45
N PHE A 32 12.56 -2.32 -15.12
CA PHE A 32 11.64 -1.39 -14.48
C PHE A 32 10.41 -2.09 -13.87
N GLN A 33 9.95 -3.20 -14.44
CA GLN A 33 8.83 -3.97 -13.90
C GLN A 33 9.25 -4.69 -12.62
N VAL A 34 10.44 -5.30 -12.60
CA VAL A 34 11.03 -5.90 -11.37
C VAL A 34 11.11 -4.82 -10.28
N LEU A 35 11.72 -3.68 -10.59
CA LEU A 35 11.89 -2.59 -9.66
C LEU A 35 10.54 -2.07 -9.11
N ALA A 36 9.55 -1.87 -9.98
CA ALA A 36 8.22 -1.40 -9.57
C ALA A 36 7.50 -2.41 -8.65
N ILE A 37 7.58 -3.71 -8.96
CA ILE A 37 6.99 -4.77 -8.15
C ILE A 37 7.70 -4.87 -6.80
N THR A 38 9.04 -4.80 -6.79
CA THR A 38 9.80 -4.86 -5.53
C THR A 38 9.50 -3.67 -4.64
N ILE A 39 9.45 -2.45 -5.18
CA ILE A 39 9.11 -1.25 -4.39
C ILE A 39 7.67 -1.33 -3.89
N GLY A 40 6.71 -1.64 -4.76
CA GLY A 40 5.30 -1.77 -4.36
C GLY A 40 5.08 -2.85 -3.30
N GLY A 41 5.73 -4.00 -3.48
CA GLY A 41 5.72 -5.11 -2.52
C GLY A 41 6.34 -4.73 -1.18
N ALA A 42 7.50 -4.04 -1.18
CA ALA A 42 8.13 -3.57 0.05
C ALA A 42 7.22 -2.60 0.83
N VAL A 43 6.56 -1.67 0.14
CA VAL A 43 5.59 -0.76 0.76
C VAL A 43 4.43 -1.53 1.40
N PHE A 44 3.89 -2.53 0.70
CA PHE A 44 2.81 -3.37 1.22
C PHE A 44 3.25 -4.17 2.47
N LEU A 45 4.47 -4.69 2.47
CA LEU A 45 5.04 -5.39 3.62
C LEU A 45 5.19 -4.47 4.84
N VAL A 46 5.73 -3.26 4.64
CA VAL A 46 5.88 -2.27 5.73
C VAL A 46 4.52 -1.91 6.32
N GLN A 47 3.51 -1.71 5.48
CA GLN A 47 2.14 -1.47 5.93
C GLN A 47 1.56 -2.64 6.74
N GLY A 48 1.79 -3.88 6.30
CA GLY A 48 1.38 -5.09 7.03
C GLY A 48 2.05 -5.22 8.40
N ILE A 49 3.33 -4.90 8.50
CA ILE A 49 4.05 -4.90 9.79
C ILE A 49 3.44 -3.85 10.73
N LEU A 50 3.12 -2.66 10.21
CA LEU A 50 2.59 -1.56 11.01
C LEU A 50 1.25 -1.92 11.67
N ILE A 51 0.35 -2.59 10.95
CA ILE A 51 -0.94 -3.04 11.53
C ILE A 51 -0.75 -4.13 12.60
N GLN A 52 0.24 -5.01 12.42
CA GLN A 52 0.58 -6.03 13.41
C GLN A 52 1.16 -5.42 14.69
N VAL A 53 2.02 -4.40 14.56
CA VAL A 53 2.54 -3.66 15.71
C VAL A 53 1.40 -3.04 16.52
N PHE A 54 0.38 -2.44 15.88
CA PHE A 54 -0.78 -1.93 16.61
C PHE A 54 -1.58 -3.02 17.32
N SER A 55 -1.73 -4.20 16.71
CA SER A 55 -2.38 -5.35 17.35
C SER A 55 -1.64 -5.76 18.63
N MET A 56 -0.31 -5.89 18.56
CA MET A 56 0.52 -6.25 19.71
C MET A 56 0.53 -5.18 20.82
N LEU A 57 0.51 -3.90 20.45
CA LEU A 57 0.56 -2.79 21.40
C LEU A 57 -0.79 -2.47 22.05
N THR A 58 -1.92 -2.93 21.49
CA THR A 58 -3.24 -2.55 22.00
C THR A 58 -3.45 -3.02 23.44
N LEU A 59 -3.09 -4.26 23.79
CA LEU A 59 -3.24 -4.78 25.16
C LEU A 59 -2.40 -4.04 26.22
N PRO A 60 -1.07 -3.86 26.06
CA PRO A 60 -0.27 -3.16 27.06
C PRO A 60 -0.66 -1.68 27.18
N VAL A 61 -1.00 -1.01 26.07
CA VAL A 61 -1.49 0.38 26.11
C VAL A 61 -2.81 0.46 26.89
N SER A 62 -3.74 -0.44 26.62
CA SER A 62 -5.01 -0.51 27.36
C SER A 62 -4.81 -0.77 28.84
N SER A 63 -3.90 -1.67 29.21
CA SER A 63 -3.57 -1.92 30.62
C SER A 63 -2.95 -0.70 31.30
N SER A 64 -2.05 0.01 30.62
CA SER A 64 -1.40 1.22 31.18
C SER A 64 -2.36 2.38 31.39
N LEU A 65 -3.40 2.48 30.55
CA LEU A 65 -4.42 3.53 30.61
C LEU A 65 -5.67 3.12 31.39
N GLY A 66 -5.73 1.88 31.91
CA GLY A 66 -6.88 1.35 32.64
C GLY A 66 -8.15 1.23 31.79
N LEU A 67 -8.01 0.96 30.48
CA LEU A 67 -9.13 0.84 29.56
C LEU A 67 -9.91 -0.46 29.77
N ASP A 68 -11.21 -0.39 29.56
CA ASP A 68 -12.07 -1.57 29.55
C ASP A 68 -11.77 -2.49 28.34
N GLN A 69 -12.08 -3.77 28.48
CA GLN A 69 -11.91 -4.74 27.39
C GLN A 69 -12.73 -4.35 26.15
N GLY A 70 -13.94 -3.82 26.33
CA GLY A 70 -14.79 -3.33 25.26
C GLY A 70 -14.22 -2.10 24.56
N GLN A 71 -13.54 -1.21 25.30
CA GLN A 71 -12.85 -0.05 24.72
C GLN A 71 -11.67 -0.49 23.86
N SER A 72 -10.89 -1.45 24.36
CA SER A 72 -9.70 -1.98 23.68
C SER A 72 -10.03 -2.65 22.35
N SER A 73 -11.09 -3.46 22.31
CA SER A 73 -11.55 -4.10 21.06
C SER A 73 -12.16 -3.09 20.08
N SER A 74 -12.85 -2.07 20.59
CA SER A 74 -13.43 -1.01 19.75
C SER A 74 -12.38 -0.21 18.97
N LEU A 75 -11.16 -0.07 19.50
CA LEU A 75 -10.06 0.60 18.78
C LEU A 75 -9.75 -0.03 17.42
N THR A 76 -9.88 -1.35 17.30
CA THR A 76 -9.68 -2.06 16.03
C THR A 76 -10.84 -1.79 15.06
N SER A 77 -12.08 -1.72 15.57
CA SER A 77 -13.25 -1.35 14.75
C SER A 77 -13.09 0.04 14.14
N PHE A 78 -12.55 1.00 14.90
CA PHE A 78 -12.28 2.35 14.39
C PHE A 78 -11.23 2.38 13.27
N ILE A 79 -10.25 1.47 13.26
CA ILE A 79 -9.32 1.34 12.13
C ILE A 79 -10.10 0.98 10.86
N PHE A 80 -10.97 -0.02 10.91
CA PHE A 80 -11.73 -0.46 9.74
C PHE A 80 -12.69 0.61 9.21
N ILE A 81 -13.29 1.40 10.10
CA ILE A 81 -14.08 2.57 9.71
C ILE A 81 -13.18 3.55 8.93
N GLY A 82 -12.01 3.88 9.47
CA GLY A 82 -11.03 4.73 8.79
C GLY A 82 -10.64 4.20 7.42
N VAL A 83 -10.28 2.91 7.33
CA VAL A 83 -9.89 2.24 6.06
C VAL A 83 -10.99 2.30 5.02
N THR A 84 -12.25 2.14 5.44
CA THR A 84 -13.40 2.24 4.53
C THR A 84 -13.46 3.61 3.87
N PHE A 85 -13.34 4.68 4.64
CA PHE A 85 -13.33 6.04 4.10
C PHE A 85 -12.05 6.36 3.32
N GLY A 86 -10.90 5.89 3.81
CA GLY A 86 -9.60 6.01 3.15
C GLY A 86 -9.63 5.45 1.74
N GLY A 87 -10.03 4.18 1.60
CA GLY A 87 -10.09 3.48 0.32
C GLY A 87 -11.03 4.13 -0.71
N LEU A 88 -12.16 4.68 -0.26
CA LEU A 88 -13.08 5.39 -1.15
C LEU A 88 -12.46 6.68 -1.70
N ILE A 89 -11.76 7.44 -0.85
CA ILE A 89 -11.12 8.70 -1.26
C ILE A 89 -9.82 8.44 -2.03
N SER A 90 -9.02 7.47 -1.60
CA SER A 90 -7.75 7.11 -2.23
C SER A 90 -7.96 6.59 -3.64
N GLY A 91 -9.02 5.83 -3.89
CA GLY A 91 -9.43 5.40 -5.23
C GLY A 91 -9.70 6.58 -6.15
N TYR A 92 -10.56 7.51 -5.74
CA TYR A 92 -10.85 8.72 -6.51
C TYR A 92 -9.60 9.60 -6.74
N LEU A 93 -8.75 9.75 -5.73
CA LEU A 93 -7.50 10.51 -5.85
C LEU A 93 -6.51 9.84 -6.80
N ALA A 94 -6.36 8.52 -6.73
CA ALA A 94 -5.44 7.76 -7.56
C ALA A 94 -5.82 7.82 -9.05
N ASP A 95 -7.13 7.85 -9.34
CA ASP A 95 -7.65 7.94 -10.71
C ASP A 95 -7.43 9.33 -11.33
N ASN A 96 -7.48 10.40 -10.52
CA ASN A 96 -7.38 11.78 -11.02
C ASN A 96 -5.96 12.37 -10.96
N PHE A 97 -5.20 12.08 -9.90
CA PHE A 97 -3.87 12.67 -9.64
C PHE A 97 -2.71 11.69 -9.89
N GLY A 98 -3.03 10.46 -10.31
CA GLY A 98 -2.08 9.37 -10.47
C GLY A 98 -1.69 8.72 -9.14
N ARG A 99 -1.14 7.51 -9.21
CA ARG A 99 -0.89 6.67 -8.01
C ARG A 99 0.28 7.10 -7.12
N ARG A 100 1.26 7.84 -7.63
CA ARG A 100 2.50 8.14 -6.89
C ARG A 100 2.29 9.11 -5.74
N LEU A 101 1.51 10.16 -5.96
CA LEU A 101 1.33 11.25 -5.00
C LEU A 101 0.48 10.82 -3.78
N PRO A 102 -0.66 10.12 -3.95
CA PRO A 102 -1.40 9.54 -2.84
C PRO A 102 -0.54 8.58 -2.00
N LEU A 103 0.24 7.70 -2.65
CA LEU A 103 1.14 6.77 -1.94
C LEU A 103 2.16 7.49 -1.05
N LEU A 104 2.81 8.55 -1.54
CA LEU A 104 3.79 9.30 -0.74
C LEU A 104 3.15 10.02 0.45
N ILE A 105 1.96 10.60 0.24
CA ILE A 105 1.20 11.25 1.31
C ILE A 105 0.82 10.22 2.39
N SER A 106 0.27 9.08 1.99
CA SER A 106 -0.10 8.00 2.91
C SER A 106 1.09 7.50 3.72
N ILE A 107 2.24 7.23 3.08
CA ILE A 107 3.44 6.76 3.79
C ILE A 107 3.93 7.81 4.81
N GLY A 108 4.00 9.08 4.40
CA GLY A 108 4.42 10.17 5.28
C GLY A 108 3.47 10.37 6.46
N ALA A 109 2.16 10.34 6.20
CA ALA A 109 1.13 10.49 7.22
C ALA A 109 1.12 9.31 8.20
N LEU A 110 1.23 8.07 7.72
CA LEU A 110 1.31 6.88 8.56
C LEU A 110 2.55 6.90 9.47
N ALA A 111 3.71 7.32 8.95
CA ALA A 111 4.92 7.46 9.75
C ALA A 111 4.77 8.53 10.85
N ALA A 112 4.19 9.70 10.51
CA ALA A 112 3.93 10.76 11.47
C ALA A 112 2.93 10.32 12.55
N LEU A 113 1.83 9.67 12.15
CA LEU A 113 0.81 9.16 13.07
C LEU A 113 1.34 8.05 13.98
N ALA A 114 2.24 7.19 13.47
CA ALA A 114 2.91 6.18 14.28
C ALA A 114 3.80 6.84 15.37
N ALA A 115 4.54 7.90 15.03
CA ALA A 115 5.32 8.65 16.02
C ALA A 115 4.43 9.38 17.04
N LEU A 116 3.34 10.00 16.57
CA LEU A 116 2.38 10.69 17.43
C LEU A 116 1.62 9.75 18.38
N CYS A 117 1.52 8.45 18.05
CA CYS A 117 0.88 7.44 18.89
C CYS A 117 1.46 7.40 20.32
N ALA A 118 2.77 7.63 20.45
CA ALA A 118 3.45 7.58 21.74
C ALA A 118 3.02 8.71 22.70
N LEU A 119 2.38 9.76 22.17
CA LEU A 119 1.89 10.90 22.95
C LEU A 119 0.44 10.73 23.40
N ALA A 120 -0.24 9.64 23.00
CA ALA A 120 -1.64 9.41 23.36
C ALA A 120 -1.76 9.01 24.84
N GLN A 121 -2.49 9.82 25.61
CA GLN A 121 -2.70 9.64 27.05
C GLN A 121 -4.14 9.27 27.40
N ASN A 122 -5.06 9.37 26.45
CA ASN A 122 -6.49 9.21 26.67
C ASN A 122 -7.12 8.31 25.60
N PHE A 123 -8.22 7.61 25.95
CA PHE A 123 -8.98 6.78 25.00
C PHE A 123 -9.41 7.56 23.74
N GLY A 124 -9.92 8.78 23.92
CA GLY A 124 -10.36 9.61 22.80
C GLY A 124 -9.24 9.96 21.81
N GLN A 125 -8.02 10.19 22.30
CA GLN A 125 -6.86 10.45 21.45
C GLN A 125 -6.48 9.19 20.64
N LEU A 126 -6.54 8.02 21.27
CA LEU A 126 -6.33 6.75 20.58
C LEU A 126 -7.39 6.52 19.50
N VAL A 127 -8.67 6.79 19.77
CA VAL A 127 -9.74 6.65 18.76
C VAL A 127 -9.49 7.54 17.54
N VAL A 128 -9.20 8.83 17.76
CA VAL A 128 -8.89 9.76 16.67
C VAL A 128 -7.66 9.29 15.89
N GLN A 129 -6.62 8.85 16.58
CA GLN A 129 -5.41 8.33 15.95
C GLN A 129 -5.69 7.06 15.14
N ARG A 130 -6.52 6.13 15.62
CA ARG A 130 -6.90 4.90 14.89
C ARG A 130 -7.74 5.20 13.65
N LEU A 131 -8.64 6.16 13.72
CA LEU A 131 -9.42 6.63 12.56
C LEU A 131 -8.52 7.24 11.49
N LEU A 132 -7.64 8.17 11.89
CA LEU A 132 -6.69 8.79 10.97
C LEU A 132 -5.73 7.76 10.38
N PHE A 133 -5.21 6.86 11.21
CA PHE A 133 -4.34 5.78 10.75
C PHE A 133 -5.04 4.90 9.71
N GLY A 134 -6.27 4.46 9.98
CA GLY A 134 -7.07 3.70 9.02
C GLY A 134 -7.32 4.48 7.73
N PHE A 135 -7.62 5.77 7.82
CA PHE A 135 -7.86 6.62 6.66
C PHE A 135 -6.66 6.72 5.71
N PHE A 136 -5.44 6.88 6.23
CA PHE A 136 -4.24 6.94 5.38
C PHE A 136 -3.75 5.56 4.92
N TYR A 137 -4.20 4.49 5.60
CA TYR A 137 -3.89 3.11 5.22
C TYR A 137 -4.74 2.62 4.03
N GLY A 138 -6.01 3.02 3.96
CA GLY A 138 -6.93 2.67 2.86
C GLY A 138 -6.71 3.54 1.62
#